data_AF-A0A1S0U2B2-F1
#
_entry.id   AF-A0A1S0U2B2-F1
#
_cell.length_a   1.000
_cell.length_b   1.000
_cell.length_c   1.000
_cell.angle_alpha   90.00
_cell.angle_beta   90.00
_cell.angle_gamma   90.00
#
_symmetry.space_group_name_H-M   'P 1'
#
loop_
_entity.id
_entity.type
_entity.pdbx_description
1 polymer ?
#
loop_
_entity_poly.entity_id
_entity_poly.type
_entity_poly.pdbx_seq_one_letter_code
_entity_poly.pdbx_strand_id
1 'polypeptide(L)'
;MRIFEFLELPCSDIVQISSCVDRYDRCQIKLVSNSISNFFTLCGPCFFTQTKWQFIKEGKIYAFIRPNCTFFDEGSLRLEWVPQTDNELRMIVIAYGMTQMVREVFPSLSRIISEQNQ
;
A
#
# COMPACT_ATOMS: atom_id res chain seq x y z
N MET A 1 19.70 10.23 -12.21
CA MET A 1 18.69 10.28 -11.13
C MET A 1 17.38 9.78 -11.70
N ARG A 2 16.76 8.75 -11.13
CA ARG A 2 15.42 8.28 -11.52
C ARG A 2 14.40 8.88 -10.55
N ILE A 3 13.32 9.42 -11.07
CA ILE A 3 12.23 10.03 -10.30
C ILE A 3 11.00 9.17 -10.52
N PHE A 4 10.34 8.77 -9.44
CA PHE A 4 9.08 8.02 -9.49
C PHE A 4 7.94 8.91 -9.07
N GLU A 5 6.89 8.87 -9.86
CA GLU A 5 5.62 9.54 -9.58
C GLU A 5 4.59 8.49 -9.17
N PHE A 6 3.89 8.76 -8.08
CA PHE A 6 2.78 7.95 -7.57
C PHE A 6 1.48 8.65 -7.91
N LEU A 7 0.70 8.06 -8.82
CA LEU A 7 -0.58 8.58 -9.24
C LEU A 7 -1.69 7.69 -8.71
N GLU A 8 -2.48 8.20 -7.78
CA GLU A 8 -3.72 7.56 -7.35
C GLU A 8 -4.76 7.75 -8.46
N LEU A 9 -5.24 6.65 -9.05
CA LEU A 9 -6.18 6.71 -10.16
C LEU A 9 -7.60 7.02 -9.62
N PRO A 10 -8.31 8.02 -10.18
CA PRO A 10 -9.64 8.42 -9.70
C PRO A 10 -10.61 7.24 -9.65
N CYS A 11 -11.34 7.12 -8.54
CA CYS A 11 -12.35 6.09 -8.33
C CYS A 11 -11.83 4.64 -8.43
N SER A 12 -10.53 4.41 -8.18
CA SER A 12 -9.95 3.08 -8.18
C SER A 12 -9.02 2.84 -7.00
N ASP A 13 -8.95 1.58 -6.58
CA ASP A 13 -8.05 1.07 -5.53
C ASP A 13 -6.60 0.85 -6.05
N ILE A 14 -6.21 1.58 -7.09
CA ILE A 14 -4.94 1.37 -7.81
C ILE A 14 -4.11 2.65 -7.76
N VAL A 15 -2.88 2.51 -7.26
CA VAL A 15 -1.84 3.54 -7.39
C VAL A 15 -0.90 3.13 -8.49
N GLN A 16 -0.78 3.95 -9.53
CA GLN A 16 0.19 3.75 -10.60
C GLN A 16 1.52 4.40 -10.23
N ILE A 17 2.60 3.64 -10.37
CA ILE A 17 3.96 4.13 -10.22
C ILE A 17 4.60 4.18 -11.60
N SER A 18 5.05 5.36 -12.00
CA SER A 18 5.78 5.55 -13.25
C SER A 18 7.10 6.26 -13.01
N SER A 19 8.14 5.78 -13.69
CA SER A 19 9.41 6.51 -13.80
C SER A 19 9.22 7.68 -14.77
N CYS A 20 9.56 8.90 -14.34
CA CYS A 20 9.55 10.08 -15.21
C CYS A 20 10.57 9.99 -16.35
N VAL A 21 11.59 9.14 -16.18
CA VAL A 21 12.67 8.93 -17.15
C VAL A 21 12.34 7.78 -18.11
N ASP A 22 11.78 6.69 -17.59
CA ASP A 22 11.44 5.48 -18.34
C ASP A 22 9.92 5.26 -18.35
N ARG A 23 9.20 5.83 -19.33
CA ARG A 23 7.72 5.71 -19.46
C ARG A 23 7.20 4.27 -19.53
N TYR A 24 8.09 3.32 -19.84
CA TYR A 24 7.80 1.89 -19.97
C TYR A 24 7.97 1.11 -18.66
N ASP A 25 8.70 1.64 -17.67
CA ASP A 25 8.80 0.99 -16.36
C ASP A 25 7.62 1.42 -15.48
N ARG A 26 6.56 0.61 -15.53
CA ARG A 26 5.32 0.84 -14.81
C ARG A 26 5.10 -0.28 -13.81
N CYS A 27 5.04 0.10 -12.53
CA CYS A 27 4.57 -0.74 -11.45
C CYS A 27 3.18 -0.24 -11.02
N GLN A 28 2.31 -1.15 -10.61
CA GLN A 28 1.00 -0.84 -10.07
C GLN A 28 0.94 -1.36 -8.64
N ILE A 29 0.43 -0.54 -7.73
CA ILE A 29 0.03 -0.97 -6.39
C ILE A 29 -1.48 -1.15 -6.44
N LYS A 30 -1.94 -2.38 -6.25
CA LYS A 30 -3.36 -2.70 -6.15
C LYS A 30 -3.72 -2.96 -4.71
N LEU A 31 -4.65 -2.18 -4.17
CA LEU A 31 -5.28 -2.47 -2.91
C LEU A 31 -6.30 -3.60 -3.13
N VAL A 32 -6.18 -4.64 -2.31
CA VAL A 32 -7.08 -5.78 -2.27
C VAL A 32 -7.69 -5.80 -0.88
N SER A 33 -8.99 -5.51 -0.81
CA SER A 33 -9.78 -5.61 0.40
C SER A 33 -10.80 -6.74 0.24
N ASN A 34 -10.93 -7.60 1.24
CA ASN A 34 -12.00 -8.60 1.28
C ASN A 34 -13.27 -7.92 1.80
N SER A 35 -14.18 -7.49 0.91
CA SER A 35 -15.43 -6.80 1.28
C SER A 35 -16.46 -7.66 2.04
N ILE A 36 -16.16 -8.93 2.30
CA ILE A 36 -17.09 -9.90 2.93
C ILE A 36 -17.05 -9.83 4.47
N SER A 37 -16.11 -9.13 5.10
CA SER A 37 -16.00 -9.08 6.57
C SER A 37 -17.01 -8.16 7.30
N ASN A 38 -17.93 -7.50 6.58
CA ASN A 38 -18.82 -6.50 7.17
C ASN A 38 -20.04 -7.05 7.93
N PHE A 39 -20.21 -8.37 8.04
CA PHE A 39 -21.38 -8.97 8.72
C PHE A 39 -21.14 -9.39 10.19
N PHE A 40 -19.90 -9.39 10.69
CA PHE A 40 -19.56 -9.82 12.05
C PHE A 40 -19.21 -8.67 13.01
N THR A 41 -19.69 -7.46 12.74
CA THR A 41 -19.33 -6.22 13.46
C THR A 41 -20.11 -5.97 14.75
N LEU A 42 -20.73 -7.00 15.35
CA LEU A 42 -21.51 -6.86 16.59
C LEU A 42 -20.80 -7.32 17.87
N CYS A 43 -19.53 -7.75 17.82
CA CYS A 43 -18.77 -8.15 19.02
C CYS A 43 -17.30 -7.69 18.97
N GLY A 44 -16.97 -6.58 19.64
CA GLY A 44 -15.60 -6.23 20.08
C GLY A 44 -14.64 -5.63 19.04
N PRO A 45 -13.57 -4.92 19.47
CA PRO A 45 -12.77 -4.02 18.64
C PRO A 45 -11.65 -4.73 17.85
N CYS A 46 -11.93 -5.89 17.25
CA CYS A 46 -10.98 -6.60 16.39
C CYS A 46 -11.27 -6.31 14.91
N PHE A 47 -11.24 -5.03 14.54
CA PHE A 47 -11.39 -4.56 13.17
C PHE A 47 -10.03 -4.61 12.44
N PHE A 48 -9.48 -5.80 12.23
CA PHE A 48 -8.41 -5.95 11.25
C PHE A 48 -9.05 -6.00 9.87
N THR A 49 -9.24 -4.81 9.27
CA THR A 49 -9.44 -4.73 7.82
C THR A 49 -8.26 -5.45 7.18
N GLN A 50 -8.53 -6.57 6.49
CA GLN A 50 -7.52 -7.31 5.73
C GLN A 50 -7.18 -6.55 4.45
N THR A 51 -6.74 -5.30 4.58
CA THR A 51 -6.22 -4.50 3.47
C THR A 51 -4.85 -5.05 3.10
N LYS A 52 -4.73 -5.54 1.88
CA LYS A 52 -3.46 -6.05 1.33
C LYS A 52 -3.10 -5.22 0.11
N TRP A 53 -1.87 -4.74 0.05
CA TRP A 53 -1.35 -4.04 -1.13
C TRP A 53 -0.50 -5.00 -1.95
N GLN A 54 -0.75 -5.09 -3.24
CA GLN A 54 -0.01 -5.94 -4.19
C GLN A 54 0.76 -5.07 -5.17
N PHE A 55 2.06 -5.35 -5.33
CA PHE A 55 2.93 -4.66 -6.27
C PHE A 55 3.05 -5.52 -7.53
N ILE A 56 2.47 -5.01 -8.61
CA ILE A 56 2.30 -5.70 -9.89
C ILE A 56 3.15 -4.98 -10.94
N LYS A 57 4.03 -5.73 -11.60
CA LYS A 57 4.81 -5.25 -12.75
C LYS A 57 4.67 -6.28 -13.86
N GLU A 58 4.38 -5.84 -15.08
CA GLU A 58 4.18 -6.73 -16.25
C GLU A 58 3.15 -7.86 -16.01
N GLY A 59 2.10 -7.57 -15.23
CA GLY A 59 1.06 -8.54 -14.88
C GLY A 59 1.45 -9.60 -13.84
N LYS A 60 2.67 -9.54 -13.28
CA LYS A 60 3.14 -10.44 -12.23
C LYS A 60 3.22 -9.71 -10.89
N ILE A 61 2.88 -10.41 -9.81
CA ILE A 61 3.04 -9.90 -8.44
C ILE A 61 4.48 -10.12 -8.01
N TYR A 62 5.16 -9.04 -7.62
CA TYR A 62 6.54 -9.08 -7.14
C TYR A 62 6.64 -8.88 -5.63
N ALA A 63 5.69 -8.18 -5.03
CA ALA A 63 5.66 -7.94 -3.61
C ALA A 63 4.26 -7.72 -3.08
N PHE A 64 4.09 -7.86 -1.78
CA PHE A 64 2.89 -7.46 -1.08
C PHE A 64 3.17 -6.95 0.33
N ILE A 65 2.28 -6.07 0.77
CA ILE A 65 2.26 -5.50 2.11
C ILE A 65 0.92 -5.87 2.73
N ARG A 66 0.94 -6.25 4.00
CA ARG A 66 -0.28 -6.58 4.76
C ARG A 66 -0.08 -6.27 6.25
N PRO A 67 -1.14 -5.95 6.99
CA PRO A 67 -1.11 -5.95 8.45
C PRO A 67 -0.64 -7.30 8.99
N ASN A 68 0.11 -7.26 10.08
CA ASN A 68 0.46 -8.46 10.82
C ASN A 68 -0.71 -8.83 11.75
N CYS A 69 -1.51 -9.83 11.38
CA CYS A 69 -2.71 -10.22 12.13
C CYS A 69 -2.39 -11.10 13.36
N THR A 70 -1.36 -10.77 14.12
CA THR A 70 -1.06 -11.49 15.37
C THR A 70 -1.49 -10.66 16.55
N PHE A 71 -2.12 -11.30 17.55
CA PHE A 71 -2.68 -10.65 18.75
C PHE A 71 -1.65 -9.84 19.56
N PHE A 72 -0.35 -10.01 19.33
CA PHE A 72 0.72 -9.37 20.09
C PHE A 72 1.49 -8.29 19.32
N ASP A 73 1.33 -8.20 17.99
CA ASP A 73 2.05 -7.25 17.13
C ASP A 73 1.11 -6.22 16.46
N GLU A 74 0.19 -5.67 17.25
CA GLU A 74 -0.70 -4.59 16.79
C GLU A 74 0.11 -3.41 16.24
N GLY A 75 -0.26 -2.91 15.06
CA GLY A 75 0.40 -1.78 14.40
C GLY A 75 1.65 -2.12 13.59
N SER A 76 1.94 -3.39 13.34
CA SER A 76 3.05 -3.79 12.46
C SER A 76 2.57 -4.20 11.06
N LEU A 77 3.37 -3.86 10.04
CA LEU A 77 3.18 -4.31 8.67
C LEU A 77 4.18 -5.42 8.32
N ARG A 78 3.69 -6.43 7.60
CA ARG A 78 4.52 -7.47 7.00
C ARG A 78 4.70 -7.20 5.52
N LEU A 79 5.97 -7.13 5.11
CA LEU A 79 6.40 -6.95 3.73
C LEU A 79 6.95 -8.29 3.22
N GLU A 80 6.49 -8.73 2.06
CA GLU A 80 6.94 -9.97 1.42
C GLU A 80 7.17 -9.71 -0.06
N TRP A 81 8.21 -10.29 -0.64
CA TRP A 81 8.53 -10.16 -2.06
C TRP A 81 9.17 -11.44 -2.61
N VAL A 82 9.07 -11.63 -3.92
CA VAL A 82 9.71 -12.76 -4.60
C VAL A 82 11.22 -12.53 -4.70
N PRO A 83 12.05 -13.60 -4.77
CA PRO A 83 13.51 -13.47 -4.84
C PRO A 83 14.00 -12.60 -6.02
N GLN A 84 13.25 -12.62 -7.12
CA GLN A 84 13.58 -11.90 -8.37
C GLN A 84 13.24 -10.40 -8.31
N THR A 85 12.58 -9.92 -7.26
CA THR A 85 12.27 -8.51 -7.09
C THR A 85 13.56 -7.72 -7.00
N ASP A 86 13.74 -6.75 -7.89
CA ASP A 86 14.91 -5.88 -7.90
C ASP A 86 14.94 -4.93 -6.69
N ASN A 87 16.11 -4.32 -6.43
CA ASN A 87 16.29 -3.44 -5.27
C ASN A 87 15.48 -2.15 -5.37
N GLU A 88 15.19 -1.67 -6.58
CA GLU A 88 14.42 -0.45 -6.80
C GLU A 88 12.96 -0.65 -6.36
N LEU A 89 12.36 -1.76 -6.79
CA LEU A 89 11.01 -2.16 -6.39
C LEU A 89 10.94 -2.49 -4.90
N ARG A 90 11.98 -3.13 -4.32
CA ARG A 90 12.04 -3.34 -2.86
C ARG A 90 12.02 -2.02 -2.09
N MET A 91 12.77 -1.02 -2.54
CA MET A 91 12.79 0.30 -1.90
C MET A 91 11.41 0.99 -2.00
N ILE A 92 10.74 0.88 -3.14
CA ILE A 92 9.37 1.38 -3.33
C ILE A 92 8.39 0.71 -2.35
N VAL A 93 8.46 -0.62 -2.20
CA VAL A 93 7.61 -1.38 -1.27
C VAL A 93 7.85 -0.90 0.16
N ILE A 94 9.11 -0.72 0.58
CA ILE A 94 9.45 -0.24 1.92
C ILE A 94 8.92 1.18 2.15
N ALA A 95 9.18 2.10 1.23
CA ALA A 95 8.74 3.49 1.33
C ALA A 95 7.20 3.61 1.40
N TYR A 96 6.50 2.82 0.57
CA TYR A 96 5.05 2.79 0.59
C TYR A 96 4.51 2.20 1.91
N GLY A 97 5.11 1.11 2.41
CA GLY A 97 4.74 0.53 3.70
C GLY A 97 4.91 1.49 4.87
N MET A 98 6.02 2.22 4.93
CA MET A 98 6.22 3.27 5.94
C MET A 98 5.17 4.38 5.83
N THR A 99 4.83 4.79 4.61
CA THR A 99 3.77 5.77 4.37
C THR A 99 2.42 5.28 4.91
N GLN A 100 2.07 4.00 4.71
CA GLN A 100 0.83 3.45 5.25
C GLN A 100 0.84 3.43 6.80
N MET A 101 1.95 3.03 7.43
CA MET A 101 2.07 3.08 8.90
C MET A 101 1.86 4.50 9.43
N VAL A 102 2.46 5.51 8.80
CA VAL A 102 2.27 6.92 9.21
C VAL A 102 0.82 7.37 9.02
N ARG A 103 0.17 7.00 7.91
CA ARG A 103 -1.25 7.32 7.66
C ARG A 103 -2.17 6.68 8.70
N GLU A 104 -1.88 5.45 9.13
CA GLU A 104 -2.65 4.75 10.17
C GLU A 104 -2.45 5.36 11.56
N VAL A 105 -1.20 5.69 11.95
CA VAL A 105 -0.88 6.24 13.28
C VAL A 105 -1.30 7.72 13.41
N PHE A 106 -1.22 8.49 12.32
CA PHE A 106 -1.49 9.92 12.32
C PHE A 106 -2.51 10.30 11.23
N PRO A 107 -3.78 9.87 11.36
CA PRO A 107 -4.82 10.15 10.36
C PRO A 107 -5.08 11.65 10.16
N SER A 108 -4.77 12.47 11.17
CA SER A 108 -4.85 13.94 11.08
C SER A 108 -3.87 14.54 10.06
N LEU A 109 -2.72 13.91 9.80
CA LEU A 109 -1.77 14.39 8.79
C LEU A 109 -2.37 14.32 7.38
N SER A 110 -3.12 13.27 7.07
CA SER A 110 -3.83 13.16 5.78
C SER A 110 -4.80 14.35 5.57
N ARG A 111 -5.46 14.79 6.65
CA ARG A 111 -6.36 15.95 6.60
C ARG A 111 -5.61 17.25 6.34
N ILE A 112 -4.51 17.47 7.04
CA ILE A 112 -3.67 18.67 6.88
C ILE A 112 -3.11 18.76 5.45
N ILE A 113 -2.65 17.65 4.89
CA ILE A 113 -2.15 17.60 3.50
C ILE A 113 -3.27 17.90 2.50
N SER A 114 -4.49 17.40 2.74
CA SER A 114 -5.63 17.69 1.86
C SER A 114 -6.07 19.16 1.92
N GLU A 115 -6.00 19.79 3.11
CA GLU A 115 -6.37 21.20 3.31
C GLU A 115 -5.37 22.17 2.67
N GLN A 116 -4.09 21.78 2.52
CA GLN A 116 -3.06 22.61 1.87
C GLN A 116 -3.03 22.52 0.34
N ASN A 117 -3.68 21.52 -0.27
CA ASN A 117 -3.71 21.31 -1.72
C ASN A 117 -5.02 21.81 -2.38
N GLN A 118 -5.81 22.62 -1.66
CA GLN A 118 -6.95 23.39 -2.19
C GLN A 118 -6.56 24.85 -2.39
#